data_AF-A0A9X7STD2-F1
#
_entry.id   AF-A0A9X7STD2-F1
#
_cell.length_a   1.000
_cell.length_b   1.000
_cell.length_c   1.000
_cell.angle_alpha   90.00
_cell.angle_beta   90.00
_cell.angle_gamma   90.00
#
_symmetry.space_group_name_H-M   'P 1'
#
loop_
_entity.id
_entity.type
_entity.pdbx_description
1 polymer ?
#
loop_
_entity_poly.entity_id
_entity_poly.type
_entity_poly.pdbx_seq_one_letter_code
_entity_poly.pdbx_strand_id
1 'polypeptide(L)' 'MKKANECSPSVPDDLLLQHEIEVLESILESKAQYRKVVKAAIGKWVKDFQSGHIEIKTVDDLKKLIELDIELQKDGFF' A
#
# COMPACT_ATOMS: atom_id res chain seq x y z
N MET A 1 -33.45 -7.84 -45.02
CA MET A 1 -32.83 -7.99 -43.68
C MET A 1 -31.59 -7.12 -43.62
N LYS A 2 -31.57 -6.08 -42.77
CA LYS A 2 -30.34 -5.44 -42.28
C LYS A 2 -30.62 -5.02 -40.85
N LYS A 3 -30.07 -5.73 -39.88
CA LYS A 3 -30.16 -5.35 -38.47
C LYS A 3 -29.13 -4.25 -38.24
N ALA A 4 -29.59 -3.06 -37.84
CA ALA A 4 -28.70 -1.99 -37.40
C ALA A 4 -27.99 -2.43 -36.12
N ASN A 5 -26.68 -2.18 -36.01
CA ASN A 5 -26.01 -2.29 -34.72
C ASN A 5 -26.52 -1.12 -33.87
N GLU A 6 -27.00 -1.42 -32.68
CA GLU A 6 -27.35 -0.41 -31.70
C GLU A 6 -26.03 0.03 -31.06
N CYS A 7 -25.62 1.26 -31.35
CA CYS A 7 -24.51 1.90 -30.67
C CYS A 7 -24.92 2.11 -29.20
N SER A 8 -24.17 1.54 -28.25
CA SER A 8 -24.38 1.77 -26.83
C SER A 8 -24.40 3.28 -26.52
N PRO A 9 -25.26 3.75 -25.60
CA PRO A 9 -25.27 5.17 -25.24
C PRO A 9 -23.88 5.54 -24.70
N SER A 10 -23.29 6.60 -25.27
CA SER A 10 -22.05 7.20 -24.78
C SER A 10 -22.23 7.54 -23.31
N VAL A 11 -21.50 6.85 -22.43
CA VAL A 11 -21.49 7.13 -21.00
C VAL A 11 -21.08 8.60 -20.82
N PRO A 12 -21.81 9.41 -20.02
CA PRO A 12 -21.43 10.81 -19.80
C PRO A 12 -20.04 10.87 -19.16
N ASP A 13 -19.15 11.72 -19.67
CA ASP A 13 -17.77 11.86 -19.18
C ASP A 13 -17.72 12.11 -17.66
N ASP A 14 -18.70 12.82 -17.11
CA ASP A 14 -18.83 13.08 -15.67
C ASP A 14 -19.00 11.80 -14.83
N LEU A 15 -19.66 10.77 -15.36
CA LEU A 15 -19.85 9.50 -14.65
C LEU A 15 -18.56 8.67 -14.62
N LEU A 16 -17.75 8.75 -15.68
CA LEU A 16 -16.43 8.12 -15.73
C LEU A 16 -15.48 8.80 -14.74
N LEU A 17 -15.48 10.13 -14.67
CA LEU A 17 -14.68 10.89 -13.71
C LEU A 17 -15.07 10.59 -12.26
N GLN A 18 -16.37 10.49 -11.95
CA GLN A 18 -16.83 10.11 -10.60
C GLN A 18 -16.35 8.72 -10.20
N HIS A 19 -16.39 7.76 -11.12
CA HIS A 19 -15.89 6.41 -10.85
C HIS A 19 -14.38 6.41 -10.60
N GLU A 20 -13.60 7.17 -11.36
CA GLU A 20 -12.16 7.29 -11.15
C GLU A 20 -11.81 7.90 -9.79
N ILE A 21 -12.57 8.93 -9.35
CA ILE A 21 -12.42 9.53 -8.01
C ILE A 21 -12.70 8.50 -6.93
N GLU A 22 -13.82 7.77 -7.02
CA GLU A 22 -14.20 6.76 -6.03
C GLU A 22 -13.15 5.64 -5.94
N VAL A 23 -12.61 5.20 -7.08
CA VAL A 23 -11.51 4.23 -7.13
C VAL A 23 -10.27 4.79 -6.42
N LEU A 24 -9.87 6.03 -6.69
CA LEU A 24 -8.72 6.66 -6.04
C LEU A 24 -8.93 6.83 -4.53
N GLU A 25 -10.11 7.23 -4.09
CA GLU A 25 -10.47 7.35 -2.68
C GLU A 25 -10.38 5.99 -1.96
N SER A 26 -10.90 4.93 -2.58
CA SER A 26 -10.82 3.57 -2.03
C SER A 26 -9.36 3.07 -1.90
N ILE A 27 -8.50 3.43 -2.86
CA ILE A 27 -7.06 3.12 -2.82
C ILE A 27 -6.38 3.91 -1.70
N LEU A 28 -6.73 5.18 -1.52
CA LEU A 28 -6.17 6.00 -0.46
C LEU A 28 -6.60 5.51 0.92
N GLU A 29 -7.87 5.14 1.09
CA GLU A 29 -8.39 4.59 2.33
C GLU A 29 -7.74 3.26 2.67
N SER A 30 -7.66 2.32 1.73
CA SER A 30 -7.00 1.03 1.94
C SER A 30 -5.53 1.23 2.32
N LYS A 31 -4.79 2.10 1.62
CA LYS A 31 -3.41 2.47 1.99
C LYS A 31 -3.33 3.05 3.41
N ALA A 32 -4.28 3.87 3.83
CA ALA A 32 -4.32 4.40 5.19
C ALA A 32 -4.55 3.31 6.24
N GLN A 33 -5.41 2.32 5.97
CA GLN A 33 -5.59 1.17 6.86
C GLN A 33 -4.34 0.30 6.94
N TYR A 34 -3.69 0.00 5.81
CA TYR A 34 -2.41 -0.71 5.80
C TYR A 34 -1.33 0.01 6.62
N ARG A 35 -1.22 1.34 6.50
CA ARG A 35 -0.28 2.13 7.32
C ARG A 35 -0.54 2.00 8.82
N LYS A 36 -1.80 1.91 9.26
CA LYS A 36 -2.12 1.69 10.69
C LYS A 36 -1.63 0.33 11.18
N VAL A 37 -1.87 -0.72 10.39
CA VAL A 37 -1.43 -2.09 10.71
C VAL A 37 0.09 -2.16 10.78
N VAL A 38 0.79 -1.59 9.78
CA VAL A 38 2.26 -1.55 9.75
C VAL A 38 2.82 -0.82 10.96
N LYS A 39 2.27 0.36 11.32
CA LYS A 39 2.70 1.10 12.51
C LYS A 39 2.52 0.29 13.80
N ALA A 40 1.39 -0.39 13.96
CA ALA A 40 1.13 -1.24 15.12
C ALA A 40 2.12 -2.42 15.18
N ALA A 41 2.39 -3.06 14.03
CA ALA A 41 3.34 -4.15 13.93
C ALA A 41 4.77 -3.71 14.28
N ILE A 42 5.23 -2.55 13.77
CA ILE A 42 6.53 -1.97 14.13
C ILE A 42 6.60 -1.70 15.63
N GLY A 43 5.57 -1.06 16.21
CA GLY A 43 5.55 -0.77 17.65
C GLY A 43 5.62 -2.03 18.52
N LYS A 44 4.91 -3.08 18.11
CA LYS A 44 4.95 -4.41 18.74
C LYS A 44 6.35 -5.03 18.63
N TRP A 45 6.94 -5.03 17.43
CA TRP A 45 8.28 -5.55 17.18
C TRP A 45 9.35 -4.83 18.02
N VAL A 46 9.33 -3.50 18.07
CA VAL A 46 10.26 -2.71 18.88
C VAL A 46 10.13 -3.05 20.37
N LYS A 47 8.90 -3.20 20.88
CA LYS A 47 8.66 -3.59 22.27
C LYS A 47 9.18 -5.00 22.57
N ASP A 48 8.94 -5.94 21.66
CA ASP A 48 9.39 -7.33 21.81
C ASP A 48 10.93 -7.41 21.71
N PHE A 49 11.59 -6.57 20.90
CA PHE A 49 13.04 -6.41 20.87
C PHE A 49 13.61 -5.82 22.16
N GLN A 50 13.04 -4.70 22.65
CA GLN A 50 13.49 -4.06 23.90
C GLN A 50 13.34 -4.96 25.13
N SER A 51 12.33 -5.82 25.14
CA SER A 51 12.08 -6.77 26.23
C SER A 51 12.90 -8.07 26.10
N GLY A 52 13.73 -8.21 25.06
CA GLY A 52 14.59 -9.38 24.84
C GLY A 52 13.86 -10.61 24.30
N HIS A 53 12.60 -10.48 23.87
CA HIS A 53 11.86 -11.56 23.21
C HIS A 53 12.30 -11.76 21.75
N ILE A 54 12.83 -10.71 21.12
CA ILE A 54 13.47 -10.76 19.80
C ILE A 54 14.95 -10.48 20.00
N GLU A 55 15.79 -11.39 19.53
CA GLU A 55 17.24 -11.27 19.60
C GLU A 55 17.82 -11.23 18.19
N ILE A 56 18.69 -10.27 17.92
CA ILE A 56 19.48 -10.18 16.69
C ILE A 56 20.79 -10.89 16.98
N LYS A 57 20.95 -12.12 16.48
CA LYS A 57 22.08 -12.98 16.84
C LYS A 57 22.99 -13.33 15.67
N THR A 58 22.51 -13.16 14.44
CA THR A 58 23.21 -13.62 13.25
C THR A 58 23.64 -12.45 12.36
N VAL A 59 24.66 -12.70 11.53
CA VAL A 59 25.07 -11.76 10.47
C VAL A 59 23.92 -11.54 9.47
N ASP A 60 23.06 -12.55 9.27
CA ASP A 60 21.90 -12.46 8.39
C ASP A 60 20.84 -11.49 8.91
N ASP A 61 20.60 -11.47 10.23
CA ASP A 61 19.69 -10.52 10.86
C ASP A 61 20.17 -9.07 10.65
N LEU A 62 21.48 -8.83 10.80
CA LEU A 62 22.09 -7.53 10.53
C LEU A 62 21.96 -7.15 9.05
N LYS A 63 22.20 -8.10 8.14
CA LYS A 63 22.08 -7.88 6.70
C LYS A 63 20.66 -7.47 6.29
N LYS A 64 19.64 -8.14 6.85
CA LYS A 64 18.23 -7.81 6.61
C LYS A 64 17.87 -6.40 7.08
N LEU A 65 18.41 -5.96 8.21
CA LEU A 65 18.17 -4.60 8.71
C LEU A 65 18.76 -3.53 7.79
N ILE A 66 19.96 -3.77 7.26
CA ILE A 66 20.61 -2.87 6.30
C ILE A 66 19.86 -2.85 4.97
N GLU A 67 19.42 -4.00 4.48
CA GLU A 67 18.60 -4.10 3.26
C GLU A 67 17.30 -3.29 3.40
N LEU A 68 16.61 -3.41 4.53
CA LEU A 68 15.40 -2.64 4.83
C LEU A 68 15.67 -1.13 4.88
N ASP A 69 16.77 -0.69 5.50
CA ASP A 69 17.16 0.73 5.55
C ASP A 69 17.43 1.28 4.13
N ILE A 70 18.12 0.52 3.29
CA ILE A 70 18.37 0.89 1.89
C ILE A 70 17.07 0.97 1.09
N GLU A 71 16.14 0.02 1.27
CA GLU A 71 14.83 0.06 0.61
C GLU A 71 14.02 1.30 1.04
N LEU A 72 14.01 1.62 2.34
CA LEU A 72 13.35 2.82 2.85
C LEU A 72 13.95 4.12 2.32
N GLN A 73 15.26 4.18 2.08
CA GLN A 73 15.93 5.35 1.51
C GLN A 73 15.72 5.48 -0.01
N LYS A 74 15.49 4.37 -0.72
CA LYS A 74 15.20 4.38 -2.17
C LYS A 74 13.83 4.98 -2.49
N ASP A 75 12.86 4.83 -1.58
CA ASP A 75 11.56 5.48 -1.65
C ASP A 75 11.62 6.97 -1.24
N GLY A 76 12.70 7.67 -1.61
CA GLY A 76 13.03 9.07 -1.30
C GLY A 76 12.07 10.13 -1.87
N PHE A 77 10.77 9.83 -1.94
CA PHE A 77 9.68 10.80 -2.04
C PHE A 77 8.91 10.81 -0.71
N PHE A 78 9.51 11.40 0.32
CA PHE A 78 8.76 12.08 1.37
C PHE A 78 8.55 13.54 0.98
#